data_AF-A0AA46SC47-F1
#
_entry.id   AF-A0AA46SC47-F1
#
_cell.length_a   1.000
_cell.length_b   1.000
_cell.length_c   1.000
_cell.angle_alpha   90.00
_cell.angle_beta   90.00
_cell.angle_gamma   90.00
#
_symmetry.space_group_name_H-M   'P 1'
#
loop_
_entity.id
_entity.type
_entity.pdbx_description
1 polymer ?
#
loop_
_entity_poly.entity_id
_entity_poly.type
_entity_poly.pdbx_seq_one_letter_code
_entity_poly.pdbx_strand_id
1 'polypeptide(L)'
;MLLAATVFAVAGCGGSGGTVRVQDAPILEAEFDTVLLTGEPRTLASVAEDAGLSPGSWDRMYRFSLPLLMSSINRDLGLTGTVWENLPDTAGQGLIVFMSDGAVVRATVDRAPVVEVDGYGTPEALVEAAPDRLTIVSGH
;
A
#
# COMPACT_ATOMS: atom_id res chain seq x y z
N MET A 1 -38.67 11.67 29.80
CA MET A 1 -38.77 11.99 28.36
C MET A 1 -37.37 11.89 27.77
N LEU A 2 -37.25 11.09 26.71
CA LEU A 2 -36.02 10.79 25.95
C LEU A 2 -35.40 12.05 25.34
N LEU A 3 -34.07 12.05 25.16
CA LEU A 3 -33.50 12.03 23.81
C LEU A 3 -32.02 11.64 23.88
N ALA A 4 -31.73 10.41 23.45
CA ALA A 4 -30.40 9.93 23.12
C ALA A 4 -29.97 10.61 21.81
N ALA A 5 -28.82 11.28 21.82
CA ALA A 5 -28.18 11.79 20.62
C ALA A 5 -27.28 10.68 20.05
N THR A 6 -27.85 9.84 19.20
CA THR A 6 -27.11 8.89 18.38
C THR A 6 -26.36 9.68 17.32
N VAL A 7 -25.04 9.85 17.47
CA VAL A 7 -24.19 10.40 16.41
C VAL A 7 -24.02 9.30 15.36
N PHE A 8 -24.82 9.37 14.30
CA PHE A 8 -24.54 8.67 13.06
C PHE A 8 -23.31 9.32 12.42
N ALA A 9 -22.14 8.69 12.59
CA ALA A 9 -20.99 9.00 11.75
C ALA A 9 -21.33 8.52 10.33
N VAL A 10 -21.43 9.48 9.41
CA VAL A 10 -21.66 9.25 7.99
C VAL A 10 -20.51 8.42 7.44
N ALA A 11 -20.81 7.32 6.76
CA ALA A 11 -19.84 6.57 5.97
C ALA A 11 -19.22 7.52 4.93
N GLY A 12 -17.94 7.86 5.12
CA GLY A 12 -17.14 8.62 4.17
C GLY A 12 -16.90 7.76 2.93
N CYS A 13 -17.82 7.83 1.96
CA CYS A 13 -17.71 7.11 0.70
C CYS A 13 -16.78 7.87 -0.24
N GLY A 14 -15.58 7.33 -0.47
CA GLY A 14 -14.72 7.59 -1.63
C GLY A 14 -14.04 8.97 -1.67
N GLY A 15 -12.71 8.98 -1.49
CA GLY A 15 -11.89 10.16 -1.71
C GLY A 15 -12.16 10.79 -3.09
N SER A 16 -12.53 12.07 -3.08
CA SER A 16 -12.85 12.86 -4.26
C SER A 16 -11.62 13.02 -5.16
N GLY A 17 -11.83 12.91 -6.48
CA GLY A 17 -10.82 12.95 -7.54
C GLY A 17 -9.69 13.96 -7.32
N GLY A 18 -8.51 13.43 -7.00
CA GLY A 18 -7.26 14.16 -6.93
C GLY A 18 -6.23 13.55 -7.87
N THR A 19 -5.08 14.21 -7.99
CA THR A 19 -3.93 13.67 -8.70
C THR A 19 -2.99 12.97 -7.71
N VAL A 20 -2.69 11.70 -7.94
CA VAL A 20 -1.70 10.93 -7.20
C VAL A 20 -0.45 10.83 -8.05
N ARG A 21 0.67 11.35 -7.55
CA ARG A 21 1.97 11.21 -8.19
C ARG A 21 2.71 10.02 -7.60
N VAL A 22 3.03 9.05 -8.45
CA VAL A 22 3.92 7.94 -8.10
C VAL A 22 5.35 8.47 -8.00
N GLN A 23 6.02 8.11 -6.92
CA GLN A 23 7.38 8.53 -6.61
C GLN A 23 8.30 7.33 -6.48
N ASP A 24 9.59 7.56 -6.47
CA ASP A 24 10.55 6.52 -6.04
C ASP A 24 10.60 6.45 -4.52
N ALA A 25 10.82 5.25 -3.99
CA ALA A 25 11.04 5.03 -2.56
C ALA A 25 12.23 4.08 -2.34
N PRO A 26 13.46 4.51 -2.66
CA PRO A 26 14.65 3.65 -2.53
C PRO A 26 14.88 3.16 -1.09
N ILE A 27 14.43 3.92 -0.08
CA ILE A 27 14.49 3.47 1.32
C ILE A 27 13.50 2.33 1.57
N LEU A 28 12.28 2.41 1.03
CA LEU A 28 11.31 1.32 1.14
C LEU A 28 11.79 0.05 0.45
N GLU A 29 12.36 0.20 -0.76
CA GLU A 29 13.00 -0.91 -1.49
C GLU A 29 14.13 -1.55 -0.65
N ALA A 30 14.99 -0.74 -0.04
CA ALA A 30 16.08 -1.23 0.82
C ALA A 30 15.60 -1.96 2.09
N GLU A 31 14.49 -1.52 2.68
CA GLU A 31 13.90 -2.20 3.86
C GLU A 31 13.32 -3.57 3.48
N PHE A 32 12.67 -3.69 2.31
CA PHE A 32 12.25 -4.98 1.77
C PHE A 32 13.44 -5.88 1.43
N ASP A 33 14.47 -5.35 0.77
CA ASP A 33 15.72 -6.07 0.51
C ASP A 33 16.35 -6.60 1.80
N THR A 34 16.31 -5.82 2.88
CA THR A 34 16.84 -6.26 4.18
C THR A 34 16.10 -7.48 4.71
N VAL A 35 14.77 -7.55 4.59
CA VAL A 35 14.00 -8.75 4.95
C VAL A 35 14.42 -9.94 4.09
N LEU A 36 14.54 -9.75 2.76
CA LEU A 36 14.92 -10.82 1.84
C LEU A 36 16.33 -11.37 2.14
N LEU A 37 17.29 -10.48 2.39
CA LEU A 37 18.69 -10.85 2.64
C LEU A 37 18.91 -11.51 4.00
N THR A 38 18.20 -11.05 5.03
CA THR A 38 18.35 -11.59 6.38
C THR A 38 17.51 -12.85 6.60
N GLY A 39 16.39 -12.97 5.89
CA GLY A 39 15.41 -14.04 6.09
C GLY A 39 14.58 -13.88 7.38
N GLU A 40 14.82 -12.81 8.16
CA GLU A 40 14.12 -12.56 9.42
C GLU A 40 12.79 -11.84 9.17
N PRO A 41 11.64 -12.44 9.53
CA PRO A 41 10.35 -11.81 9.33
C PRO A 41 10.22 -10.47 10.07
N ARG A 42 9.60 -9.49 9.42
CA ARG A 42 9.30 -8.17 10.01
C ARG A 42 7.84 -7.81 9.80
N THR A 43 7.28 -7.02 10.72
CA THR A 43 5.94 -6.46 10.48
C THR A 43 6.00 -5.44 9.35
N LEU A 44 4.95 -5.36 8.54
CA LEU A 44 4.86 -4.38 7.47
C LEU A 44 4.89 -2.95 8.00
N ALA A 45 4.35 -2.73 9.22
CA ALA A 45 4.50 -1.48 9.96
C ALA A 45 5.97 -1.10 10.16
N SER A 46 6.80 -2.02 10.66
CA SER A 46 8.22 -1.72 10.90
C SER A 46 8.99 -1.41 9.62
N VAL A 47 8.72 -2.14 8.52
CA VAL A 47 9.31 -1.88 7.21
C VAL A 47 8.89 -0.49 6.69
N ALA A 48 7.61 -0.14 6.83
CA ALA A 48 7.08 1.15 6.40
C ALA A 48 7.62 2.32 7.26
N GLU A 49 7.75 2.12 8.57
CA GLU A 49 8.28 3.11 9.52
C GLU A 49 9.73 3.45 9.22
N ASP A 50 10.58 2.45 9.02
CA ASP A 50 11.98 2.64 8.66
C ASP A 50 12.12 3.30 7.26
N ALA A 51 11.11 3.15 6.40
CA ALA A 51 10.99 3.84 5.12
C ALA A 51 10.34 5.25 5.20
N GLY A 52 10.09 5.75 6.42
CA GLY A 52 9.59 7.08 6.70
C GLY A 52 8.06 7.25 6.62
N LEU A 53 7.27 6.18 6.59
CA LEU A 53 5.82 6.28 6.82
C LEU A 53 5.53 6.24 8.32
N SER A 54 4.91 7.29 8.84
CA SER A 54 4.63 7.37 10.27
C SER A 54 3.66 6.28 10.74
N PRO A 55 3.84 5.73 11.95
CA PRO A 55 2.88 4.80 12.54
C PRO A 55 1.46 5.37 12.57
N GLY A 56 0.48 4.56 12.16
CA GLY A 56 -0.93 4.95 12.12
C GLY A 56 -1.31 5.90 10.97
N SER A 57 -0.37 6.28 10.08
CA SER A 57 -0.70 7.13 8.92
C SER A 57 -1.27 6.36 7.73
N TRP A 58 -1.40 5.04 7.84
CA TRP A 58 -1.90 4.15 6.79
C TRP A 58 -2.55 2.91 7.43
N ASP A 59 -3.51 2.32 6.71
CA ASP A 59 -4.28 1.15 7.15
C ASP A 59 -4.16 -0.05 6.21
N ARG A 60 -3.88 0.18 4.93
CA ARG A 60 -3.74 -0.87 3.90
C ARG A 60 -2.63 -0.54 2.93
N MET A 61 -1.89 -1.57 2.52
CA MET A 61 -0.88 -1.53 1.48
C MET A 61 -1.27 -2.49 0.36
N TYR A 62 -1.37 -1.97 -0.86
CA TYR A 62 -1.69 -2.72 -2.06
C TYR A 62 -0.47 -2.82 -2.97
N ARG A 63 -0.40 -3.89 -3.77
CA ARG A 63 0.59 -4.05 -4.82
C ARG A 63 -0.07 -4.38 -6.15
N PHE A 64 0.24 -3.61 -7.20
CA PHE A 64 -0.27 -3.80 -8.55
C PHE A 64 0.86 -4.10 -9.53
N SER A 65 0.79 -5.24 -10.20
CA SER A 65 1.78 -5.63 -11.23
C SER A 65 1.40 -5.07 -12.59
N LEU A 66 2.39 -4.88 -13.45
CA LEU A 66 2.16 -4.46 -14.83
C LEU A 66 1.30 -5.48 -15.61
N PRO A 67 0.48 -5.01 -16.57
CA PRO A 67 0.28 -3.62 -16.98
C PRO A 67 -0.61 -2.82 -16.00
N LEU A 68 -0.23 -1.56 -15.75
CA LEU A 68 -0.96 -0.67 -14.85
C LEU A 68 -2.00 0.14 -15.61
N LEU A 69 -3.28 -0.09 -15.30
CA LEU A 69 -4.39 0.68 -15.82
C LEU A 69 -5.00 1.52 -14.70
N MET A 70 -5.06 2.85 -14.88
CA MET A 70 -5.62 3.77 -13.88
C MET A 70 -7.04 3.37 -13.43
N SER A 71 -7.87 2.92 -14.37
CA SER A 71 -9.24 2.48 -14.07
C SER A 71 -9.28 1.25 -13.17
N SER A 72 -8.38 0.28 -13.38
CA SER A 72 -8.28 -0.90 -12.52
C SER A 72 -7.77 -0.52 -11.14
N ILE A 73 -6.69 0.27 -11.05
CA ILE A 73 -6.14 0.74 -9.77
C ILE A 73 -7.21 1.50 -8.98
N ASN A 74 -7.91 2.43 -9.62
CA ASN A 74 -8.96 3.21 -8.97
C ASN A 74 -10.10 2.32 -8.47
N ARG A 75 -10.57 1.37 -9.29
CA ARG A 75 -11.64 0.45 -8.89
C ARG A 75 -11.23 -0.39 -7.69
N ASP A 76 -10.03 -0.96 -7.72
CA ASP A 76 -9.57 -1.89 -6.69
C ASP A 76 -9.26 -1.17 -5.37
N LEU A 77 -8.91 0.12 -5.43
CA LEU A 77 -8.74 1.00 -4.26
C LEU A 77 -10.03 1.72 -3.81
N GLY A 78 -11.15 1.56 -4.53
CA GLY A 78 -12.41 2.26 -4.22
C GLY A 78 -12.37 3.78 -4.47
N LEU A 79 -11.48 4.24 -5.35
CA LEU A 79 -11.28 5.64 -5.71
C LEU A 79 -12.15 6.05 -6.89
N THR A 80 -12.68 7.27 -6.85
CA THR A 80 -13.46 7.84 -7.96
C THR A 80 -12.77 9.08 -8.52
N GLY A 81 -12.47 9.07 -9.83
CA GLY A 81 -11.90 10.23 -10.53
C GLY A 81 -10.45 10.57 -10.18
N THR A 82 -9.71 9.65 -9.56
CA THR A 82 -8.28 9.85 -9.27
C THR A 82 -7.46 9.70 -10.55
N VAL A 83 -6.54 10.64 -10.78
CA VAL A 83 -5.59 10.62 -11.91
C VAL A 83 -4.22 10.22 -11.38
N TRP A 84 -3.54 9.30 -12.07
CA TRP A 84 -2.22 8.84 -11.67
C TRP A 84 -1.15 9.45 -12.57
N GLU A 85 -0.15 10.08 -11.97
CA GLU A 85 1.03 10.58 -12.67
C GLU A 85 2.22 9.65 -12.42
N ASN A 86 3.08 9.51 -13.43
CA ASN A 86 4.32 8.72 -13.36
C ASN A 86 4.09 7.23 -13.03
N LEU A 87 2.98 6.64 -13.49
CA LEU A 87 2.81 5.19 -13.40
C LEU A 87 4.00 4.49 -14.07
N PRO A 88 4.60 3.48 -13.40
CA PRO A 88 5.67 2.72 -14.02
C PRO A 88 5.15 1.97 -15.25
N ASP A 89 6.00 1.85 -16.26
CA ASP A 89 5.70 1.23 -17.55
C ASP A 89 6.80 0.25 -18.00
N THR A 90 7.87 0.10 -17.21
CA THR A 90 9.01 -0.75 -17.52
C THR A 90 8.80 -2.15 -16.97
N ALA A 91 8.96 -3.17 -17.82
CA ALA A 91 8.80 -4.57 -17.45
C ALA A 91 9.61 -4.94 -16.18
N GLY A 92 9.00 -5.72 -15.29
CA GLY A 92 9.57 -6.05 -13.97
C GLY A 92 9.20 -5.08 -12.86
N GLN A 93 8.68 -3.88 -13.19
CA GLN A 93 8.18 -2.95 -12.18
C GLN A 93 6.71 -3.22 -11.80
N GLY A 94 6.26 -2.55 -10.75
CA GLY A 94 4.85 -2.33 -10.46
C GLY A 94 4.66 -1.18 -9.51
N LEU A 95 3.54 -1.17 -8.79
CA LEU A 95 3.10 -0.04 -7.98
C LEU A 95 2.71 -0.51 -6.57
N ILE A 96 3.35 0.07 -5.56
CA ILE A 96 2.92 -0.05 -4.16
C ILE A 96 2.10 1.19 -3.79
N VAL A 97 0.94 0.97 -3.17
CA VAL A 97 0.05 2.05 -2.72
C VAL A 97 -0.29 1.84 -1.25
N PHE A 98 0.04 2.83 -0.42
CA PHE A 98 -0.41 2.93 0.95
C PHE A 98 -1.67 3.79 1.01
N MET A 99 -2.68 3.29 1.71
CA MET A 99 -4.00 3.89 1.87
C MET A 99 -4.28 4.20 3.35
N SER A 100 -5.12 5.19 3.62
CA SER A 100 -5.71 5.46 4.93
C SER A 100 -7.12 5.99 4.72
N ASP A 101 -8.12 5.39 5.38
CA ASP A 101 -9.52 5.86 5.36
C ASP A 101 -10.06 6.13 3.94
N GLY A 102 -9.70 5.27 2.97
CA GLY A 102 -10.14 5.38 1.58
C GLY A 102 -9.41 6.44 0.75
N ALA A 103 -8.30 7.00 1.24
CA ALA A 103 -7.44 7.93 0.52
C ALA A 103 -6.03 7.37 0.33
N VAL A 104 -5.37 7.71 -0.79
CA VAL A 104 -3.96 7.37 -1.02
C VAL A 104 -3.09 8.29 -0.17
N VAL A 105 -2.23 7.72 0.66
CA VAL A 105 -1.25 8.48 1.45
C VAL A 105 0.15 8.43 0.84
N ARG A 106 0.48 7.35 0.12
CA ARG A 106 1.74 7.22 -0.61
C ARG A 106 1.58 6.26 -1.78
N ALA A 107 2.20 6.59 -2.91
CA ALA A 107 2.31 5.72 -4.07
C ALA A 107 3.76 5.68 -4.53
N THR A 108 4.31 4.47 -4.70
CA THR A 108 5.70 4.29 -5.11
C THR A 108 5.85 3.25 -6.20
N VAL A 109 6.83 3.47 -7.08
CA VAL A 109 7.33 2.41 -7.96
C VAL A 109 7.85 1.27 -7.08
N ASP A 110 7.55 0.05 -7.49
CA ASP A 110 8.17 -1.17 -6.99
C ASP A 110 9.01 -1.81 -8.09
N ARG A 111 10.24 -2.18 -7.78
CA ARG A 111 11.22 -2.70 -8.75
C ARG A 111 11.70 -4.09 -8.37
N ALA A 112 12.25 -4.21 -7.18
CA ALA A 112 12.75 -5.42 -6.57
C ALA A 112 12.96 -5.11 -5.07
N PRO A 113 12.83 -6.12 -4.20
CA PRO A 113 12.47 -7.50 -4.50
C PRO A 113 10.97 -7.64 -4.85
N VAL A 114 10.56 -8.73 -5.50
CA VAL A 114 9.13 -8.94 -5.81
C VAL A 114 8.37 -9.10 -4.50
N VAL A 115 7.43 -8.19 -4.23
CA VAL A 115 6.53 -8.27 -3.07
C VAL A 115 5.18 -8.85 -3.50
N GLU A 116 4.82 -10.01 -2.97
CA GLU A 116 3.52 -10.64 -3.16
C GLU A 116 2.59 -10.28 -1.99
N VAL A 117 1.36 -9.90 -2.32
CA VAL A 117 0.31 -9.60 -1.35
C VAL A 117 -1.00 -10.19 -1.85
N ASP A 118 -1.72 -10.90 -0.99
CA ASP A 118 -3.08 -11.37 -1.30
C ASP A 118 -4.10 -10.31 -0.88
N GLY A 119 -4.65 -9.60 -1.86
CA GLY A 119 -5.50 -8.44 -1.64
C GLY A 119 -4.71 -7.22 -1.16
N TYR A 120 -4.52 -7.09 0.15
CA TYR A 120 -3.77 -5.99 0.77
C TYR A 120 -3.08 -6.43 2.07
N GLY A 121 -1.95 -5.81 2.37
CA GLY A 121 -1.26 -5.94 3.65
C GLY A 121 -1.77 -4.91 4.65
N THR A 122 -1.85 -5.30 5.92
CA THR A 122 -2.12 -4.39 7.04
C THR A 122 -0.82 -4.13 7.82
N PRO A 123 -0.75 -3.09 8.68
CA PRO A 123 0.44 -2.80 9.48
C PRO A 123 1.02 -4.01 10.25
N GLU A 124 0.15 -4.88 10.73
CA GLU A 124 0.45 -6.08 11.51
C GLU A 124 0.79 -7.31 10.66
N ALA A 125 0.59 -7.25 9.34
CA ALA A 125 0.98 -8.32 8.43
C ALA A 125 2.49 -8.57 8.49
N LEU A 126 2.90 -9.83 8.37
CA LEU A 126 4.31 -10.19 8.34
C LEU A 126 4.82 -10.16 6.90
N VAL A 127 5.98 -9.53 6.73
CA VAL A 127 6.80 -9.61 5.53
C VAL A 127 7.79 -10.75 5.74
N GLU A 128 7.64 -11.80 4.94
CA GLU A 128 8.44 -13.02 5.03
C GLU A 128 9.24 -13.24 3.75
N ALA A 129 10.47 -13.74 3.91
CA ALA A 129 11.33 -14.05 2.79
C ALA A 129 11.04 -15.45 2.23
N ALA A 130 10.93 -15.53 0.91
CA ALA A 130 11.02 -16.73 0.12
C ALA A 130 12.24 -16.62 -0.83
N PRO A 131 12.73 -17.71 -1.46
CA PRO A 131 14.04 -17.74 -2.12
C PRO A 131 14.29 -16.64 -3.18
N ASP A 132 13.24 -16.07 -3.77
CA ASP A 132 13.32 -15.05 -4.83
C ASP A 132 12.30 -13.90 -4.65
N ARG A 133 11.58 -13.86 -3.53
CA ARG A 133 10.45 -12.93 -3.33
C ARG A 133 10.16 -12.69 -1.86
N LEU A 134 9.36 -11.68 -1.59
CA LEU A 134 8.73 -11.46 -0.30
C LEU A 134 7.24 -11.79 -0.37
N THR A 135 6.72 -12.38 0.70
CA THR A 135 5.29 -12.58 0.87
C THR A 135 4.80 -11.74 2.04
N ILE A 136 3.74 -10.97 1.83
CA ILE A 136 3.02 -10.28 2.89
C ILE A 136 1.87 -11.19 3.32
N VAL A 137 2.03 -11.81 4.49
CA VAL A 137 1.05 -12.72 5.07
C VAL A 137 0.18 -11.92 6.03
N SER A 138 -1.10 -11.78 5.72
CA SER A 138 -2.07 -11.15 6.61
C SER A 138 -2.12 -11.94 7.92
N GLY A 139 -1.85 -11.27 9.04
CA GLY A 139 -2.07 -11.86 10.36
C GLY A 139 -3.58 -12.09 10.54
N HIS A 140 -4.01 -13.34 10.53
CA HIS A 140 -5.40 -13.72 10.81
C HIS A 140 -5.78 -13.47 12.28
#